data_AF-A0A6G2QQ24-F1
#
_entry.id   AF-A0A6G2QQ24-F1
#
_cell.length_a   1.000
_cell.length_b   1.000
_cell.length_c   1.000
_cell.angle_alpha   90.00
_cell.angle_beta   90.00
_cell.angle_gamma   90.00
#
_symmetry.space_group_name_H-M   'P 1'
#
loop_
_entity.id
_entity.type
_entity.pdbx_description
1 polymer ?
#
loop_
_entity_poly.entity_id
_entity_poly.type
_entity_poly.pdbx_seq_one_letter_code
_entity_poly.pdbx_strand_id
1 'polypeptide(L)'
;MQFRVLGVPEVHDDVADRWVPLTSPKQRQLLGALLARPGVPVPMARLIEELWNGRAPGKAVNALQAHVSRLRQLLIEAEPSRANSPRLIARDTGYVLQVRPEELDSARFRTGTARAVALLDSDPRAARALLKEALGLWRGPAMAGSTSGPLCAGAAAELEEERLTALQALYDVQLRLGPRREAVGELRRITAAHPGRERFGGGRPWERAVEQGPDLPPVPAAAAGTGAGDGGELLRLRARVDELVDEQRLLRTQVERLSLLLARRGRAPGALTRR
;
A
#
# COMPACT_ATOMS: atom_id res chain seq x y z
N MET A 1 -2.54 17.68 -14.10
CA MET A 1 -1.30 17.04 -13.61
C MET A 1 -1.71 15.98 -12.60
N GLN A 2 -1.13 14.77 -12.70
CA GLN A 2 -1.35 13.68 -11.75
C GLN A 2 -0.05 13.31 -11.02
N PHE A 3 -0.21 12.90 -9.77
CA PHE A 3 0.82 12.41 -8.87
C PHE A 3 0.52 10.97 -8.51
N ARG A 4 1.58 10.19 -8.47
CA ARG A 4 1.48 8.74 -8.46
C ARG A 4 2.45 8.17 -7.44
N VAL A 5 1.95 7.57 -6.35
CA VAL A 5 2.75 7.03 -5.22
C VAL A 5 2.42 5.58 -4.86
N LEU A 6 1.37 5.00 -5.45
CA LEU A 6 1.03 3.57 -5.32
C LEU A 6 1.92 2.72 -6.24
N GLY A 7 3.23 2.84 -6.06
CA GLY A 7 4.29 2.41 -6.97
C GLY A 7 5.51 3.33 -6.83
N VAL A 8 6.30 3.46 -7.89
CA VAL A 8 7.37 4.47 -7.93
C VAL A 8 6.75 5.88 -7.93
N PRO A 9 7.25 6.83 -7.10
CA PRO A 9 6.82 8.22 -7.14
C PRO A 9 7.04 8.87 -8.51
N GLU A 10 5.94 9.27 -9.15
CA GLU A 10 5.93 9.80 -10.52
C GLU A 10 4.99 11.02 -10.64
N VAL A 11 5.24 11.84 -11.66
CA VAL A 11 4.39 12.97 -12.03
C VAL A 11 4.02 12.85 -13.51
N HIS A 12 2.75 13.03 -13.82
CA HIS A 12 2.21 13.04 -15.17
C HIS A 12 1.65 14.42 -15.51
N ASP A 13 2.12 14.98 -16.62
CA ASP A 13 1.55 16.18 -17.23
C ASP A 13 0.37 15.75 -18.10
N ASP A 14 -0.86 15.99 -17.64
CA ASP A 14 -2.07 15.59 -18.37
C ASP A 14 -2.33 16.45 -19.62
N VAL A 15 -1.75 17.66 -19.70
CA VAL A 15 -1.98 18.55 -20.84
C VAL A 15 -1.10 18.11 -22.02
N ALA A 16 0.16 17.77 -21.72
CA ALA A 16 1.09 17.28 -22.73
C ALA A 16 1.13 15.74 -22.84
N ASP A 17 0.28 15.04 -22.07
CA ASP A 17 0.19 13.57 -21.98
C ASP A 17 1.55 12.88 -21.85
N ARG A 18 2.37 13.33 -20.89
CA ARG A 18 3.74 12.83 -20.71
C ARG A 18 4.15 12.68 -19.25
N TRP A 19 5.07 11.75 -19.03
CA TRP A 19 5.75 11.60 -17.75
C TRP A 19 6.83 12.66 -17.55
N VAL A 20 6.81 13.32 -16.39
CA VAL A 20 7.85 14.27 -16.01
C VAL A 20 9.08 13.49 -15.51
N PRO A 21 10.25 13.65 -16.13
CA PRO A 21 11.42 12.85 -15.81
C PRO A 21 12.03 13.27 -14.45
N LEU A 22 11.76 12.49 -13.41
CA LEU A 22 12.42 12.63 -12.11
C LEU A 22 13.72 11.81 -12.09
N THR A 23 14.78 12.34 -12.71
CA THR A 23 16.03 11.62 -12.93
C THR A 23 16.80 11.32 -11.64
N SER A 24 16.69 12.18 -10.62
CA SER A 24 17.39 12.00 -9.35
C SER A 24 16.58 11.16 -8.34
N PRO A 25 17.15 10.09 -7.75
CA PRO A 25 16.52 9.37 -6.63
C PRO A 25 16.16 10.28 -5.46
N LYS A 26 16.99 11.28 -5.14
CA LYS A 26 16.70 12.26 -4.08
C LYS A 26 15.53 13.17 -4.43
N GLN A 27 15.32 13.50 -5.71
CA GLN A 27 14.13 14.27 -6.11
C GLN A 27 12.85 13.44 -6.00
N ARG A 28 12.89 12.15 -6.37
CA ARG A 28 11.77 11.22 -6.16
C ARG A 28 11.46 11.04 -4.68
N GLN A 29 12.49 10.88 -3.85
CA GLN A 29 12.36 10.83 -2.39
C GLN A 29 11.71 12.11 -1.84
N LEU A 30 12.20 13.29 -2.26
CA LEU A 30 11.65 14.58 -1.84
C LEU A 30 10.17 14.72 -2.23
N LEU A 31 9.84 14.36 -3.47
CA LEU A 31 8.47 14.38 -3.96
C LEU A 31 7.59 13.42 -3.14
N GLY A 32 8.02 12.18 -2.96
CA GLY A 32 7.30 11.18 -2.15
C GLY A 32 7.02 11.68 -0.74
N ALA A 33 8.00 12.31 -0.10
CA ALA A 33 7.86 12.82 1.26
C ALA A 33 6.86 13.99 1.37
N LEU A 34 6.79 14.84 0.35
CA LEU A 34 5.79 15.90 0.25
C LEU A 34 4.40 15.33 -0.07
N LEU A 35 4.32 14.30 -0.92
CA LEU A 35 3.07 13.61 -1.28
C LEU A 35 2.53 12.68 -0.19
N ALA A 36 3.37 12.27 0.77
CA ALA A 36 2.94 11.57 1.97
C ALA A 36 2.00 12.43 2.82
N ARG A 37 2.14 13.76 2.76
CA ARG A 37 1.33 14.73 3.50
C ARG A 37 0.88 15.89 2.59
N PRO A 38 0.04 15.62 1.58
CA PRO A 38 -0.33 16.62 0.58
C PRO A 38 -1.06 17.79 1.25
N GLY A 39 -0.70 19.02 0.86
CA GLY A 39 -1.29 20.24 1.42
C GLY A 39 -0.87 20.59 2.86
N VAL A 40 -0.04 19.76 3.51
CA VAL A 40 0.45 20.01 4.87
C VAL A 40 1.92 20.41 4.85
N PRO A 41 2.34 21.47 5.59
CA PRO A 41 3.75 21.83 5.69
C PRO A 41 4.61 20.71 6.30
N VAL A 42 5.69 20.36 5.62
CA VAL A 42 6.73 19.44 6.11
C VAL A 42 7.96 20.25 6.53
N PRO A 43 8.39 20.18 7.80
CA PRO A 43 9.53 20.94 8.29
C PRO A 43 10.83 20.63 7.54
N MET A 44 11.70 21.63 7.35
CA MET A 44 12.99 21.44 6.67
C MET A 44 13.86 20.36 7.33
N ALA A 45 13.90 20.33 8.67
CA ALA A 45 14.65 19.32 9.41
C ALA A 45 14.19 17.90 9.07
N ARG A 46 12.89 17.67 8.94
CA ARG A 46 12.31 16.37 8.58
C ARG A 46 12.60 16.01 7.13
N LEU A 47 12.61 16.98 6.22
CA LEU A 47 13.01 16.75 4.82
C LEU A 47 14.52 16.47 4.69
N ILE A 48 15.36 17.06 5.56
CA ILE A 48 16.79 16.73 5.61
C ILE A 48 16.98 15.30 6.12
N GLU A 49 16.33 14.94 7.22
CA GLU A 49 16.34 13.58 7.75
C GLU A 49 15.86 12.58 6.70
N GLU A 50 14.80 12.92 5.97
CA GLU A 50 14.24 12.11 4.89
C GLU A 50 15.23 11.84 3.75
N LEU A 51 15.94 12.88 3.30
CA LEU A 51 16.80 12.75 2.12
C LEU A 51 18.16 12.13 2.42
N TRP A 52 18.65 12.26 3.65
CA TRP A 52 20.02 11.87 4.00
C TRP A 52 20.12 10.87 5.15
N ASN A 53 19.04 10.61 5.89
CA ASN A 53 18.97 9.61 6.96
C ASN A 53 20.20 9.62 7.88
N GLY A 54 20.48 10.80 8.47
CA GLY A 54 21.63 11.02 9.35
C GLY A 54 22.97 11.27 8.66
N ARG A 55 23.07 11.18 7.34
CA ARG A 55 24.31 11.39 6.55
C ARG A 55 24.24 12.66 5.70
N ALA A 56 23.75 13.74 6.29
CA ALA A 56 23.57 15.00 5.59
C ALA A 56 24.92 15.70 5.32
N PRO A 57 25.08 16.42 4.19
CA PRO A 57 26.28 17.21 3.93
C PRO A 57 26.36 18.39 4.91
N GLY A 58 27.56 18.95 5.11
CA GLY A 58 27.78 20.07 6.02
C GLY A 58 26.91 21.32 5.74
N LYS A 59 26.38 21.47 4.51
CA LYS A 59 25.42 22.51 4.12
C LYS A 59 24.06 21.91 3.74
N ALA A 60 23.48 21.09 4.62
CA ALA A 60 22.23 20.35 4.38
C ALA A 60 21.04 21.23 3.96
N VAL A 61 20.89 22.42 4.57
CA VAL A 61 19.82 23.37 4.23
C VAL A 61 19.95 23.85 2.79
N ASN A 62 21.14 24.27 2.37
CA ASN A 62 21.40 24.73 1.00
C ASN A 62 21.19 23.60 -0.01
N ALA A 63 21.60 22.38 0.34
CA ALA A 63 21.38 21.20 -0.49
C ALA A 63 19.87 20.90 -0.64
N LEU A 64 19.09 20.99 0.44
CA LEU A 64 17.63 20.83 0.40
C LEU A 64 17.00 21.91 -0.48
N GLN A 65 17.35 23.18 -0.28
CA GLN A 65 16.85 24.29 -1.09
C GLN A 65 17.13 24.09 -2.59
N ALA A 66 18.32 23.56 -2.94
CA ALA A 66 18.66 23.25 -4.32
C ALA A 66 17.81 22.10 -4.89
N HIS A 67 17.49 21.07 -4.10
CA HIS A 67 16.56 20.01 -4.53
C HIS A 67 15.13 20.53 -4.68
N VAL A 68 14.65 21.34 -3.75
CA VAL A 68 13.33 22.00 -3.80
C VAL A 68 13.23 22.91 -5.02
N SER A 69 14.25 23.73 -5.30
CA SER A 69 14.21 24.66 -6.43
C SER A 69 14.13 23.91 -7.77
N ARG A 70 14.89 22.82 -7.92
CA ARG A 70 14.81 21.96 -9.12
C ARG A 70 13.45 21.27 -9.23
N LEU A 71 12.91 20.73 -8.13
CA LEU A 71 11.59 20.12 -8.14
C LEU A 71 10.50 21.13 -8.48
N ARG A 72 10.57 22.34 -7.92
CA ARG A 72 9.64 23.43 -8.25
C ARG A 72 9.68 23.78 -9.73
N GLN A 73 10.87 23.89 -10.31
CA GLN A 73 11.03 24.18 -11.73
C GLN A 73 10.41 23.09 -12.62
N LEU A 74 10.66 21.82 -12.30
CA LEU A 74 10.04 20.69 -13.01
C LEU A 74 8.50 20.73 -12.96
N LEU A 75 7.94 21.10 -11.81
CA LEU A 75 6.48 21.21 -11.65
C LEU A 75 5.89 22.41 -12.41
N ILE A 76 6.63 23.53 -12.50
CA ILE A 76 6.21 24.71 -13.29
C ILE A 76 6.24 24.38 -14.79
N GLU A 77 7.28 23.69 -15.26
CA GLU A 77 7.40 23.26 -16.66
C GLU A 77 6.32 22.26 -17.06
N ALA A 78 5.93 21.38 -16.12
CA ALA A 78 4.85 20.42 -16.31
C ALA A 78 3.43 21.02 -16.20
N GLU A 79 3.30 22.24 -15.66
CA GLU A 79 2.00 22.94 -15.59
C GLU A 79 2.18 24.45 -15.75
N PRO A 80 2.50 24.95 -16.98
CA PRO A 80 2.83 26.36 -17.20
C PRO A 80 1.71 27.33 -16.82
N SER A 81 0.45 26.88 -16.86
CA SER A 81 -0.73 27.65 -16.44
C SER A 81 -0.68 28.05 -14.95
N ARG A 82 0.16 27.39 -14.15
CA ARG A 82 0.38 27.70 -12.73
C ARG A 82 1.73 28.36 -12.45
N ALA A 83 2.44 28.88 -13.45
CA ALA A 83 3.74 29.55 -13.24
C ALA A 83 3.68 30.66 -12.17
N ASN A 84 2.58 31.40 -12.10
CA ASN A 84 2.36 32.48 -11.12
C ASN A 84 1.79 32.00 -9.77
N SER A 85 1.48 30.71 -9.63
CA SER A 85 0.92 30.11 -8.41
C SER A 85 1.52 28.71 -8.19
N PRO A 86 2.81 28.64 -7.80
CA PRO A 86 3.57 27.39 -7.76
C PRO A 86 3.00 26.45 -6.69
N ARG A 87 2.93 25.15 -7.01
CA ARG A 87 2.42 24.13 -6.07
C ARG A 87 3.34 23.90 -4.87
N LEU A 88 4.65 24.03 -5.07
CA LEU A 88 5.66 23.80 -4.04
C LEU A 88 6.03 25.13 -3.37
N ILE A 89 5.38 25.40 -2.25
CA ILE A 89 5.42 26.68 -1.53
C ILE A 89 6.32 26.55 -0.30
N ALA A 90 7.16 27.56 -0.08
CA ALA A 90 7.86 27.70 1.19
C ALA A 90 6.92 28.34 2.23
N ARG A 91 6.85 27.76 3.42
CA ARG A 91 6.19 28.31 4.60
C ARG A 91 7.20 28.42 5.73
N ASP A 92 6.92 29.23 6.75
CA ASP A 92 7.90 29.72 7.73
C ASP A 92 8.89 28.67 8.29
N THR A 93 8.50 27.40 8.40
CA THR A 93 9.37 26.32 8.92
C THR A 93 9.61 25.15 7.95
N GLY A 94 9.13 25.22 6.71
CA GLY A 94 9.13 24.06 5.82
C GLY A 94 8.60 24.28 4.41
N TYR A 95 8.22 23.19 3.77
CA TYR A 95 7.67 23.18 2.42
C TYR A 95 6.34 22.46 2.38
N VAL A 96 5.42 22.98 1.57
CA VAL A 96 4.12 22.37 1.30
C VAL A 96 3.96 22.15 -0.19
N LEU A 97 3.47 20.97 -0.55
CA LEU A 97 3.08 20.67 -1.92
C LEU A 97 1.55 20.66 -2.02
N GLN A 98 1.00 21.59 -2.81
CA GLN A 98 -0.43 21.67 -3.06
C GLN A 98 -0.85 20.68 -4.15
N VAL A 99 -1.69 19.72 -3.75
CA VAL A 99 -2.23 18.66 -4.61
C VAL A 99 -3.72 18.52 -4.30
N ARG A 100 -4.56 18.49 -5.33
CA ARG A 100 -5.98 18.22 -5.17
C ARG A 100 -6.18 16.71 -4.98
N PRO A 101 -7.19 16.25 -4.21
CA PRO A 101 -7.39 14.82 -3.96
C PRO A 101 -7.50 13.96 -5.23
N GLU A 102 -8.12 14.48 -6.29
CA GLU A 102 -8.27 13.82 -7.59
C GLU A 102 -6.96 13.72 -8.38
N GLU A 103 -5.94 14.51 -8.03
CA GLU A 103 -4.65 14.51 -8.69
C GLU A 103 -3.71 13.44 -8.10
N LEU A 104 -4.02 12.83 -6.94
CA LEU A 104 -3.15 11.87 -6.26
C LEU A 104 -3.78 10.47 -6.21
N ASP A 105 -3.07 9.46 -6.72
CA ASP A 105 -3.56 8.07 -6.77
C ASP A 105 -3.90 7.50 -5.38
N SER A 106 -3.12 7.79 -4.34
CA SER A 106 -3.42 7.35 -2.96
C SER A 106 -4.69 8.00 -2.39
N ALA A 107 -4.94 9.28 -2.68
CA ALA A 107 -6.17 9.95 -2.27
C ALA A 107 -7.39 9.41 -3.03
N ARG A 108 -7.25 9.11 -4.33
CA ARG A 108 -8.27 8.42 -5.12
C ARG A 108 -8.55 7.02 -4.60
N PHE A 109 -7.51 6.25 -4.25
CA PHE A 109 -7.64 4.93 -3.63
C PHE A 109 -8.43 4.99 -2.33
N ARG A 110 -8.09 5.91 -1.41
CA ARG A 110 -8.81 6.12 -0.15
C ARG A 110 -10.27 6.53 -0.37
N THR A 111 -10.52 7.42 -1.33
CA THR A 111 -11.88 7.85 -1.68
C THR A 111 -12.70 6.69 -2.24
N GLY A 112 -12.12 5.90 -3.16
CA GLY A 112 -12.78 4.74 -3.77
C GLY A 112 -13.10 3.64 -2.76
N THR A 113 -12.15 3.33 -1.87
CA THR A 113 -12.35 2.33 -0.80
C THR A 113 -13.40 2.78 0.21
N ALA A 114 -13.38 4.04 0.65
CA ALA A 114 -14.40 4.58 1.55
C ALA A 114 -15.81 4.52 0.93
N ARG A 115 -15.94 4.88 -0.36
CA ARG A 115 -17.21 4.75 -1.10
C ARG A 115 -17.65 3.29 -1.23
N ALA A 116 -16.72 2.38 -1.45
CA ALA A 116 -17.05 0.96 -1.53
C ALA A 116 -17.55 0.41 -0.18
N VAL A 117 -16.90 0.79 0.93
CA VAL A 117 -17.31 0.41 2.29
C VAL A 117 -18.74 0.85 2.57
N ALA A 118 -19.10 2.09 2.18
CA ALA A 118 -20.46 2.61 2.35
C ALA A 118 -21.54 1.84 1.57
N LEU A 119 -21.16 1.07 0.54
CA LEU A 119 -22.07 0.30 -0.30
C LEU A 119 -22.10 -1.20 0.04
N LEU A 120 -21.32 -1.67 1.02
CA LEU A 120 -21.15 -3.10 1.29
C LEU A 120 -22.46 -3.85 1.58
N ASP A 121 -23.42 -3.19 2.21
CA ASP A 121 -24.68 -3.81 2.61
C ASP A 121 -25.83 -3.47 1.66
N SER A 122 -25.81 -2.29 1.02
CA SER A 122 -26.88 -1.85 0.11
C SER A 122 -26.68 -2.32 -1.32
N ASP A 123 -25.44 -2.32 -1.83
CA ASP A 123 -25.09 -2.77 -3.18
C ASP A 123 -23.69 -3.41 -3.20
N PRO A 124 -23.59 -4.70 -2.83
CA PRO A 124 -22.31 -5.39 -2.82
C PRO A 124 -21.66 -5.48 -4.21
N ARG A 125 -22.44 -5.43 -5.31
CA ARG A 125 -21.88 -5.47 -6.67
C ARG A 125 -21.16 -4.17 -7.00
N ALA A 126 -21.75 -3.02 -6.66
CA ALA A 126 -21.11 -1.72 -6.79
C ALA A 126 -19.88 -1.60 -5.87
N ALA A 127 -19.98 -2.07 -4.62
CA ALA A 127 -18.85 -2.12 -3.70
C ALA A 127 -17.67 -2.91 -4.27
N ARG A 128 -17.94 -4.10 -4.85
CA ARG A 128 -16.92 -4.92 -5.53
C ARG A 128 -16.24 -4.17 -6.67
N ALA A 129 -17.01 -3.48 -7.51
CA ALA A 129 -16.48 -2.76 -8.66
C ALA A 129 -15.54 -1.61 -8.22
N LEU A 130 -15.97 -0.82 -7.23
CA LEU A 130 -15.16 0.27 -6.67
C LEU A 130 -13.87 -0.23 -6.01
N LEU A 131 -13.93 -1.35 -5.27
CA LEU A 131 -12.73 -1.96 -4.69
C LEU A 131 -11.75 -2.42 -5.77
N LYS A 132 -12.24 -3.04 -6.86
CA LYS A 132 -11.40 -3.43 -7.99
C LYS A 132 -10.76 -2.22 -8.67
N GLU A 133 -11.52 -1.16 -8.91
CA GLU A 133 -11.01 0.08 -9.51
C GLU A 133 -9.93 0.71 -8.62
N ALA A 134 -10.20 0.85 -7.32
CA ALA A 134 -9.26 1.42 -6.37
C ALA A 134 -7.97 0.58 -6.28
N LEU A 135 -8.09 -0.75 -6.18
CA LEU A 135 -6.93 -1.66 -6.17
C LEU A 135 -6.17 -1.65 -7.49
N GLY A 136 -6.84 -1.37 -8.62
CA GLY A 136 -6.19 -1.21 -9.93
C GLY A 136 -5.31 0.04 -10.06
N LEU A 137 -5.37 0.99 -9.11
CA LEU A 137 -4.45 2.14 -9.08
C LEU A 137 -3.03 1.73 -8.65
N TRP A 138 -2.89 0.58 -8.00
CA TRP A 138 -1.61 0.07 -7.51
C TRP A 138 -0.78 -0.52 -8.64
N ARG A 139 0.44 -0.01 -8.80
CA ARG A 139 1.39 -0.40 -9.86
C ARG A 139 2.61 -1.15 -9.32
N GLY A 140 2.68 -1.31 -8.00
CA GLY A 140 3.76 -1.96 -7.28
C GLY A 140 3.70 -1.62 -5.80
N PRO A 141 4.78 -1.88 -5.05
CA PRO A 141 4.90 -1.44 -3.66
C PRO A 141 4.75 0.08 -3.54
N ALA A 142 4.06 0.55 -2.50
CA ALA A 142 3.93 1.98 -2.21
C ALA A 142 5.30 2.65 -2.09
N MET A 143 5.46 3.84 -2.68
CA MET A 143 6.70 4.62 -2.68
C MET A 143 7.94 3.83 -3.14
N ALA A 144 7.79 2.88 -4.07
CA ALA A 144 8.88 1.99 -4.50
C ALA A 144 10.15 2.77 -4.88
N GLY A 145 11.30 2.33 -4.34
CA GLY A 145 12.60 2.98 -4.56
C GLY A 145 12.75 4.35 -3.88
N SER A 146 11.80 4.74 -3.03
CA SER A 146 11.80 6.02 -2.31
C SER A 146 11.49 5.86 -0.82
N THR A 147 11.79 4.72 -0.20
CA THR A 147 11.54 4.44 1.24
C THR A 147 12.80 4.56 2.10
N SER A 148 13.82 5.31 1.65
CA SER A 148 15.10 5.42 2.36
C SER A 148 15.06 6.30 3.62
N GLY A 149 14.08 7.20 3.70
CA GLY A 149 13.80 8.06 4.85
C GLY A 149 12.49 7.72 5.58
N PRO A 150 12.32 8.23 6.81
CA PRO A 150 11.21 7.86 7.69
C PRO A 150 9.82 8.30 7.20
N LEU A 151 9.69 9.43 6.50
CA LEU A 151 8.40 9.94 6.01
C LEU A 151 7.84 9.03 4.92
N CYS A 152 8.63 8.72 3.89
CA CYS A 152 8.18 7.83 2.83
C CYS A 152 8.04 6.39 3.32
N ALA A 153 8.92 5.91 4.20
CA ALA A 153 8.80 4.56 4.77
C ALA A 153 7.51 4.41 5.59
N GLY A 154 7.19 5.39 6.45
CA GLY A 154 5.94 5.39 7.22
C GLY A 154 4.71 5.45 6.32
N ALA A 155 4.68 6.37 5.36
CA ALA A 155 3.57 6.50 4.42
C ALA A 155 3.40 5.24 3.55
N ALA A 156 4.50 4.59 3.14
CA ALA A 156 4.43 3.34 2.40
C ALA A 156 3.81 2.22 3.24
N ALA A 157 4.22 2.08 4.51
CA ALA A 157 3.66 1.09 5.42
C ALA A 157 2.15 1.31 5.64
N GLU A 158 1.73 2.54 5.92
CA GLU A 158 0.31 2.89 6.07
C GLU A 158 -0.50 2.56 4.81
N LEU A 159 -0.01 2.93 3.63
CA LEU A 159 -0.69 2.64 2.37
C LEU A 159 -0.81 1.13 2.12
N GLU A 160 0.22 0.34 2.43
CA GLU A 160 0.16 -1.12 2.25
C GLU A 160 -0.82 -1.79 3.22
N GLU A 161 -0.94 -1.30 4.46
CA GLU A 161 -1.99 -1.77 5.39
C GLU A 161 -3.40 -1.41 4.88
N GLU A 162 -3.58 -0.21 4.34
CA GLU A 162 -4.83 0.17 3.67
C GLU A 162 -5.11 -0.74 2.46
N ARG A 163 -4.07 -1.13 1.70
CA ARG A 163 -4.19 -2.08 0.58
C ARG A 163 -4.66 -3.44 1.03
N LEU A 164 -4.08 -3.98 2.10
CA LEU A 164 -4.47 -5.27 2.68
C LEU A 164 -5.93 -5.24 3.14
N THR A 165 -6.34 -4.15 3.79
CA THR A 165 -7.73 -3.92 4.22
C THR A 165 -8.69 -3.90 3.03
N ALA A 166 -8.34 -3.19 1.95
CA ALA A 166 -9.15 -3.13 0.73
C ALA A 166 -9.23 -4.49 0.01
N LEU A 167 -8.12 -5.24 -0.03
CA LEU A 167 -8.11 -6.61 -0.54
C LEU A 167 -9.05 -7.48 0.27
N GLN A 168 -8.96 -7.47 1.60
CA GLN A 168 -9.84 -8.22 2.49
C GLN A 168 -11.32 -7.90 2.25
N ALA A 169 -11.68 -6.62 2.16
CA ALA A 169 -13.05 -6.21 1.82
C ALA A 169 -13.50 -6.77 0.46
N LEU A 170 -12.60 -6.80 -0.54
CA LEU A 170 -12.90 -7.38 -1.84
C LEU A 170 -13.12 -8.89 -1.77
N TYR A 171 -12.33 -9.63 -0.99
CA TYR A 171 -12.56 -11.06 -0.71
C TYR A 171 -13.95 -11.28 -0.09
N ASP A 172 -14.28 -10.53 0.96
CA ASP A 172 -15.54 -10.67 1.69
C ASP A 172 -16.76 -10.41 0.79
N VAL A 173 -16.71 -9.36 -0.01
CA VAL A 173 -17.78 -9.04 -0.96
C VAL A 173 -17.92 -10.13 -2.03
N GLN A 174 -16.81 -10.67 -2.54
CA GLN A 174 -16.88 -11.74 -3.53
C GLN A 174 -17.47 -13.03 -2.95
N LEU A 175 -17.17 -13.36 -1.69
CA LEU A 175 -17.77 -14.50 -0.99
C LEU A 175 -19.29 -14.31 -0.77
N ARG A 176 -19.76 -13.08 -0.55
CA ARG A 176 -21.19 -12.77 -0.47
C ARG A 176 -21.90 -12.93 -1.83
N LEU A 177 -21.21 -12.64 -2.93
CA LEU A 177 -21.79 -12.56 -4.27
C LEU A 177 -21.75 -13.85 -5.10
N GLY A 178 -20.91 -14.84 -4.77
CA GLY A 178 -20.79 -16.06 -5.57
C GLY A 178 -19.83 -17.13 -5.04
N PRO A 179 -19.66 -18.26 -5.76
CA PRO A 179 -18.90 -19.42 -5.29
C PRO A 179 -17.43 -19.10 -4.98
N ARG A 180 -16.96 -19.55 -3.81
CA ARG A 180 -15.60 -19.31 -3.26
C ARG A 180 -14.44 -19.58 -4.25
N ARG A 181 -14.58 -20.48 -5.22
CA ARG A 181 -13.52 -20.83 -6.19
C ARG A 181 -13.24 -19.73 -7.22
N GLU A 182 -14.25 -19.02 -7.70
CA GLU A 182 -14.08 -17.93 -8.66
C GLU A 182 -13.42 -16.71 -8.01
N ALA A 183 -13.78 -16.45 -6.75
CA ALA A 183 -13.19 -15.36 -5.96
C ALA A 183 -11.67 -15.51 -5.80
N VAL A 184 -11.22 -16.72 -5.44
CA VAL A 184 -9.77 -17.02 -5.27
C VAL A 184 -9.01 -16.89 -6.60
N GLY A 185 -9.58 -17.36 -7.71
CA GLY A 185 -8.95 -17.27 -9.03
C GLY A 185 -8.84 -15.84 -9.55
N GLU A 186 -9.85 -15.00 -9.30
CA GLU A 186 -9.82 -13.60 -9.70
C GLU A 186 -8.86 -12.75 -8.85
N LEU A 187 -8.79 -13.01 -7.55
CA LEU A 187 -7.85 -12.31 -6.67
C LEU A 187 -6.40 -12.71 -6.91
N ARG A 188 -6.15 -13.98 -7.27
CA ARG A 188 -4.83 -14.42 -7.79
C ARG A 188 -4.46 -13.63 -9.04
N ARG A 189 -5.38 -13.42 -9.97
CA ARG A 189 -5.13 -12.62 -11.18
C ARG A 189 -4.86 -11.14 -10.88
N ILE A 190 -5.63 -10.50 -9.99
CA ILE A 190 -5.39 -9.10 -9.60
C ILE A 190 -4.02 -8.95 -8.92
N THR A 191 -3.67 -9.91 -8.06
CA THR A 191 -2.37 -9.93 -7.36
C THR A 191 -1.22 -10.24 -8.31
N ALA A 192 -1.42 -11.13 -9.29
CA ALA A 192 -0.41 -11.54 -10.26
C ALA A 192 -0.23 -10.54 -11.43
N ALA A 193 -1.29 -9.83 -11.83
CA ALA A 193 -1.26 -8.79 -12.87
C ALA A 193 -0.56 -7.51 -12.39
N HIS A 194 -0.25 -7.40 -11.10
CA HIS A 194 0.53 -6.31 -10.52
C HIS A 194 1.75 -6.89 -9.76
N PRO A 195 2.70 -7.53 -10.48
CA PRO A 195 3.80 -8.29 -9.92
C PRO A 195 4.90 -7.35 -9.41
N GLY A 196 4.76 -6.87 -8.18
CA GLY A 196 5.86 -6.29 -7.42
C GLY A 196 6.77 -7.33 -6.77
N ARG A 197 6.88 -8.56 -7.30
CA ARG A 197 7.67 -9.64 -6.69
C ARG A 197 8.48 -10.41 -7.74
N GLU A 198 9.72 -10.69 -7.36
CA GLU A 198 10.72 -11.52 -8.05
C GLU A 198 11.56 -10.82 -9.13
N ARG A 199 12.45 -9.92 -8.71
CA ARG A 199 13.77 -9.81 -9.37
C ARG A 199 14.86 -10.11 -8.36
N PHE A 200 15.09 -11.40 -8.10
CA PHE A 200 16.43 -11.95 -7.92
C PHE A 200 16.41 -13.44 -8.30
N GLY A 201 17.03 -13.75 -9.46
CA GLY A 201 17.78 -14.98 -9.72
C GLY A 201 17.05 -16.32 -9.90
N GLY A 202 16.85 -16.72 -11.17
CA GLY A 202 17.18 -18.07 -11.64
C GLY A 202 16.18 -19.22 -11.43
N GLY A 203 15.44 -19.56 -12.49
CA GLY A 203 14.98 -20.91 -12.89
C GLY A 203 14.10 -21.72 -11.92
N ARG A 204 12.82 -21.89 -12.25
CA ARG A 204 11.85 -22.69 -11.45
C ARG A 204 11.98 -24.20 -11.77
N PRO A 205 12.37 -25.07 -10.81
CA PRO A 205 12.42 -26.53 -11.02
C PRO A 205 11.04 -27.22 -10.91
N TRP A 206 10.04 -26.55 -10.35
CA TRP A 206 8.74 -27.16 -10.01
C TRP A 206 7.73 -27.17 -11.17
N GLU A 207 7.97 -26.41 -12.25
CA GLU A 207 7.15 -26.50 -13.46
C GLU A 207 7.28 -27.86 -14.17
N ARG A 208 8.39 -28.59 -13.97
CA ARG A 208 8.55 -29.98 -14.45
C ARG A 208 7.87 -31.04 -13.57
N ALA A 209 7.43 -30.69 -12.36
CA ALA A 209 6.83 -31.64 -11.42
C ALA A 209 5.29 -31.75 -11.53
N VAL A 210 4.67 -30.91 -12.36
CA VAL A 210 3.20 -30.89 -12.53
C VAL A 210 2.74 -31.79 -13.70
N GLU A 211 3.67 -32.26 -14.55
CA GLU A 211 3.35 -33.07 -15.73
C GLU A 211 3.39 -34.59 -15.52
N GLN A 212 3.80 -35.10 -14.35
CA GLN A 212 3.83 -36.55 -14.11
C GLN A 212 3.20 -36.90 -12.77
N GLY A 213 2.22 -37.81 -12.83
CA GLY A 213 1.34 -38.24 -11.73
C GLY A 213 2.06 -38.95 -10.57
N PRO A 214 1.28 -39.43 -9.59
CA PRO A 214 1.75 -39.66 -8.23
C PRO A 214 2.39 -41.04 -8.09
N ASP A 215 3.68 -41.14 -8.40
CA ASP A 215 4.54 -42.13 -7.77
C ASP A 215 6.01 -41.71 -7.89
N LEU A 216 6.67 -41.37 -6.76
CA LEU A 216 8.12 -41.26 -6.70
C LEU A 216 8.61 -41.73 -5.32
N PRO A 217 9.71 -42.50 -5.24
CA PRO A 217 10.14 -43.23 -4.04
C PRO A 217 10.89 -42.32 -3.06
N PRO A 218 11.21 -42.78 -1.83
CA PRO A 218 11.77 -41.91 -0.80
C PRO A 218 13.16 -41.38 -1.18
N VAL A 219 13.40 -40.11 -0.89
CA VAL A 219 14.66 -39.38 -1.14
C VAL A 219 15.76 -39.91 -0.22
N PRO A 220 16.97 -40.25 -0.72
CA PRO A 220 18.07 -40.66 0.13
C PRO A 220 18.69 -39.46 0.85
N ALA A 221 19.13 -39.71 2.08
CA ALA A 221 19.78 -38.73 2.93
C ALA A 221 21.19 -38.36 2.42
N ALA A 222 21.52 -37.07 2.60
CA ALA A 222 22.84 -36.45 2.60
C ALA A 222 23.54 -36.22 1.25
N ALA A 223 23.62 -34.93 0.86
CA ALA A 223 24.90 -34.25 0.65
C ALA A 223 24.71 -32.73 0.81
N ALA A 224 25.44 -32.16 1.77
CA ALA A 224 25.45 -30.75 2.12
C ALA A 224 26.25 -29.90 1.11
N GLY A 225 25.87 -28.63 0.94
CA GLY A 225 26.66 -27.65 0.21
C GLY A 225 26.02 -26.27 0.02
N THR A 226 26.10 -25.42 1.06
CA THR A 226 26.21 -23.94 1.02
C THR A 226 25.19 -23.08 0.24
N GLY A 227 24.36 -22.31 0.98
CA GLY A 227 23.63 -21.13 0.50
C GLY A 227 22.37 -20.76 1.30
N ALA A 228 22.51 -20.17 2.50
CA ALA A 228 21.40 -19.59 3.27
C ALA A 228 20.96 -18.25 2.67
N GLY A 229 19.69 -17.84 2.56
CA GLY A 229 18.38 -18.45 2.81
C GLY A 229 17.31 -17.42 2.41
N ASP A 230 16.15 -17.85 1.89
CA ASP A 230 14.96 -16.99 1.69
C ASP A 230 13.65 -17.79 1.44
N GLY A 231 13.74 -19.09 1.07
CA GLY A 231 12.56 -19.96 0.93
C GLY A 231 11.75 -20.16 2.23
N GLY A 232 12.38 -19.93 3.38
CA GLY A 232 11.70 -19.94 4.68
C GLY A 232 10.85 -18.70 4.93
N GLU A 233 11.14 -17.57 4.29
CA GLU A 233 10.48 -16.29 4.57
C GLU A 233 9.12 -16.18 3.86
N LEU A 234 9.00 -16.75 2.66
CA LEU A 234 7.72 -16.86 1.94
C LEU A 234 6.77 -17.90 2.56
N LEU A 235 7.31 -19.01 3.07
CA LEU A 235 6.54 -19.96 3.88
C LEU A 235 6.14 -19.35 5.22
N ARG A 236 7.00 -18.52 5.84
CA ARG A 236 6.64 -17.73 7.04
C ARG A 236 5.61 -16.65 6.72
N LEU A 237 5.68 -15.95 5.60
CA LEU A 237 4.67 -14.95 5.19
C LEU A 237 3.33 -15.61 4.85
N ARG A 238 3.35 -16.78 4.21
CA ARG A 238 2.13 -17.55 3.94
C ARG A 238 1.53 -18.12 5.22
N ALA A 239 2.34 -18.75 6.06
CA ALA A 239 1.93 -19.22 7.37
C ALA A 239 1.49 -18.05 8.26
N ARG A 240 2.09 -16.86 8.13
CA ARG A 240 1.71 -15.66 8.89
C ARG A 240 0.40 -15.06 8.39
N VAL A 241 0.13 -15.08 7.09
CA VAL A 241 -1.18 -14.67 6.56
C VAL A 241 -2.25 -15.66 6.96
N ASP A 242 -1.98 -16.96 6.87
CA ASP A 242 -2.93 -18.01 7.27
C ASP A 242 -3.13 -17.99 8.81
N GLU A 243 -2.07 -17.77 9.60
CA GLU A 243 -2.09 -17.59 11.07
C GLU A 243 -2.77 -16.29 11.50
N LEU A 244 -2.57 -15.15 10.81
CA LEU A 244 -3.30 -13.90 11.09
C LEU A 244 -4.78 -14.02 10.73
N VAL A 245 -5.11 -14.76 9.66
CA VAL A 245 -6.50 -15.06 9.29
C VAL A 245 -7.16 -16.00 10.32
N ASP A 246 -6.42 -16.95 10.87
CA ASP A 246 -6.90 -17.87 11.90
C ASP A 246 -6.95 -17.22 13.31
N GLU A 247 -5.97 -16.38 13.67
CA GLU A 247 -5.96 -15.54 14.88
C GLU A 247 -7.13 -14.55 14.85
N GLN A 248 -7.43 -13.93 13.70
CA GLN A 248 -8.61 -13.07 13.54
C GLN A 248 -9.93 -13.85 13.64
N ARG A 249 -10.01 -15.10 13.13
CA ARG A 249 -11.18 -15.98 13.37
C ARG A 249 -11.34 -16.32 14.85
N LEU A 250 -10.25 -16.62 15.56
CA LEU A 250 -10.25 -16.94 16.99
C LEU A 250 -10.64 -15.73 17.85
N LEU A 251 -10.10 -14.55 17.55
CA LEU A 251 -10.44 -13.31 18.25
C LEU A 251 -11.90 -12.91 18.00
N ARG A 252 -12.41 -13.04 16.78
CA ARG A 252 -13.83 -12.81 16.48
C ARG A 252 -14.75 -13.79 17.22
N THR A 253 -14.37 -15.07 17.28
CA THR A 253 -15.12 -16.10 18.02
C THR A 253 -15.09 -15.85 19.54
N GLN A 254 -13.95 -15.40 20.08
CA GLN A 254 -13.81 -15.06 21.49
C GLN A 254 -14.61 -13.81 21.87
N VAL A 255 -14.62 -12.78 21.02
CA VAL A 255 -15.43 -11.56 21.21
C VAL A 255 -16.92 -11.88 21.13
N GLU A 256 -17.38 -12.72 20.21
CA GLU A 256 -18.78 -13.17 20.14
C GLU A 256 -19.17 -14.00 21.38
N ARG A 257 -18.29 -14.89 21.86
CA ARG A 257 -18.54 -15.72 23.05
C ARG A 257 -18.56 -14.88 24.34
N LEU A 258 -17.66 -13.90 24.46
CA LEU A 258 -17.67 -12.94 25.57
C LEU A 258 -18.90 -12.03 25.51
N SER A 259 -19.32 -11.61 24.33
CA SER A 259 -20.56 -10.83 24.14
C SER A 259 -21.81 -11.63 24.52
N LEU A 260 -21.87 -12.94 24.19
CA LEU A 260 -22.95 -13.83 24.60
C LEU A 260 -22.94 -14.12 26.11
N LEU A 261 -21.76 -14.24 26.73
CA LEU A 261 -21.63 -14.40 28.18
C LEU A 261 -22.03 -13.13 28.94
N LEU A 262 -21.67 -11.96 28.43
CA LEU A 262 -22.09 -10.67 28.98
C LEU A 262 -23.60 -10.43 28.79
N ALA A 263 -24.16 -10.83 27.64
CA ALA A 263 -25.61 -10.79 27.40
C ALA A 263 -26.41 -11.76 28.30
N ARG A 264 -25.82 -12.91 28.67
CA ARG A 264 -26.41 -13.84 29.66
C ARG A 264 -26.28 -13.31 31.09
N ARG A 265 -25.19 -12.63 31.44
CA ARG A 265 -25.00 -11.98 32.75
C ARG A 265 -25.89 -10.73 32.93
N GLY A 266 -26.24 -10.06 31.84
CA GLY A 266 -27.21 -8.96 31.80
C GLY A 266 -28.68 -9.39 31.81
N ARG A 267 -28.98 -10.70 31.73
CA ARG A 267 -30.31 -11.26 31.98
C ARG A 267 -30.31 -12.05 33.28
N ALA A 268 -30.13 -11.36 34.41
CA ALA A 268 -30.73 -11.83 35.65
C ALA A 268 -32.24 -11.54 35.58
N PRO A 269 -33.12 -12.53 35.77
CA PRO A 269 -34.56 -12.31 35.73
C PRO A 269 -34.99 -11.55 37.00
N GLY A 270 -35.12 -10.23 36.87
CA GLY A 270 -35.92 -9.44 37.80
C GLY A 270 -37.40 -9.67 37.51
N ALA A 271 -37.94 -10.77 38.05
CA ALA A 271 -39.37 -10.95 38.22
C ALA A 271 -39.63 -11.61 39.57
N LEU A 272 -40.76 -11.21 40.18
CA LEU A 272 -41.34 -11.59 41.48
C LEU A 272 -41.00 -10.57 42.60
N THR A 273 -41.93 -9.89 43.27
CA THR A 273 -43.40 -9.80 43.19
C THR A 273 -43.86 -8.69 44.15
N ARG A 274 -45.05 -8.13 43.90
CA ARG A 274 -45.89 -7.36 44.84
C ARG A 274 -45.75 -7.76 46.32
N ARG A 275 -45.63 -6.76 47.20
CA ARG A 275 -46.69 -6.39 48.17
C ARG A 275 -46.48 -4.97 48.65
#